data_AF-A8MJS3-F1
#
_entry.id   AF-A8MJS3-F1
#
_cell.length_a   1.000
_cell.length_b   1.000
_cell.length_c   1.000
_cell.angle_alpha   90.00
_cell.angle_beta   90.00
_cell.angle_gamma   90.00
#
_symmetry.space_group_name_H-M   'P 1'
#
loop_
_entity.id
_entity.type
_entity.pdbx_description
1 polymer ?
#
loop_
_entity_poly.entity_id
_entity_poly.type
_entity_poly.pdbx_seq_one_letter_code
_entity_poly.pdbx_strand_id
1 'polypeptide(L)'
;MDLRNCSKCGRVFAYVGNEICSRCATSDIDDFKKVKEYLYDNPGATIVEVSEETGVDEKKILRYLRESRIEIREADNLLLDCERCGKPIQSGRFCDRCVTEMHKEFTAAVAPSKSKEELKVKDPGKRDTKMYIADIRKKYK
;
A
#
# COMPACT_ATOMS: atom_id res chain seq x y z
N MET A 1 -0.52 11.26 35.03
CA MET A 1 0.57 11.46 34.07
C MET A 1 1.42 10.20 34.10
N ASP A 2 1.36 9.34 33.09
CA ASP A 2 2.22 8.15 33.01
C ASP A 2 3.58 8.58 32.46
N LEU A 3 4.66 8.34 33.19
CA LEU A 3 6.03 8.70 32.80
C LEU A 3 6.79 7.43 32.43
N ARG A 4 7.34 7.37 31.22
CA ARG A 4 8.08 6.22 30.71
C ARG A 4 9.45 6.62 30.18
N ASN A 5 10.33 5.64 30.05
CA ASN A 5 11.64 5.84 29.46
C ASN A 5 11.55 5.60 27.94
N CYS A 6 12.12 6.50 27.16
CA CYS A 6 12.16 6.36 25.71
C CYS A 6 13.01 5.15 25.30
N SER A 7 12.45 4.25 24.49
CA SER A 7 13.17 3.06 23.99
C SER A 7 14.40 3.40 23.14
N LYS A 8 14.43 4.58 22.51
CA LYS A 8 15.51 5.02 21.61
C LYS A 8 16.63 5.81 22.32
N CYS A 9 16.32 6.66 23.30
CA CYS A 9 17.30 7.54 23.94
C CYS A 9 17.37 7.45 25.48
N GLY A 10 16.54 6.61 26.10
CA GLY A 10 16.52 6.39 27.55
C GLY A 10 15.94 7.54 28.39
N ARG A 11 15.62 8.69 27.79
CA ARG A 11 15.06 9.85 28.53
C ARG A 11 13.65 9.56 29.04
N VAL A 12 13.35 10.04 30.25
CA VAL A 12 12.01 10.00 30.82
C VAL A 12 11.12 11.03 30.11
N PHE A 13 9.93 10.63 29.70
CA PHE A 13 8.95 11.49 29.04
C PHE A 13 7.52 11.12 29.45
N ALA A 14 6.59 12.07 29.31
CA ALA A 14 5.17 11.79 29.50
C ALA A 14 4.64 10.94 28.35
N TYR A 15 4.06 9.79 28.68
CA TYR A 15 3.53 8.86 27.71
C TYR A 15 2.25 9.42 27.07
N VAL A 16 2.26 9.53 25.75
CA VAL A 16 1.14 10.04 24.92
C VAL A 16 0.66 8.99 23.92
N GLY A 17 1.01 7.70 24.13
CA GLY A 17 0.65 6.59 23.24
C GLY A 17 1.77 6.03 22.36
N ASN A 18 2.97 6.64 22.38
CA ASN A 18 4.16 6.14 21.68
C ASN A 18 5.24 5.72 22.68
N GLU A 19 6.02 4.69 22.33
CA GLU A 19 7.13 4.19 23.16
C GLU A 19 8.39 5.08 23.11
N ILE A 20 8.40 6.05 22.21
CA ILE A 20 9.49 7.00 22.00
C ILE A 20 9.07 8.41 22.43
N CYS A 21 10.03 9.18 22.94
CA CYS A 21 9.78 10.57 23.31
C CYS A 21 9.57 11.46 22.07
N SER A 22 8.90 12.60 22.25
CA SER A 22 8.56 13.51 21.15
C SER A 22 9.79 13.96 20.34
N ARG A 23 10.94 14.18 20.99
CA ARG A 23 12.19 14.52 20.29
C ARG A 23 12.67 13.42 19.36
N CYS A 24 12.59 12.17 19.80
CA CYS A 24 12.97 11.01 18.99
C CYS A 24 12.00 10.79 17.83
N ALA A 25 10.71 11.04 18.05
CA ALA A 25 9.70 11.01 17.00
C ALA A 25 9.92 12.11 15.94
N THR A 26 10.21 13.35 16.38
CA THR A 26 10.52 14.46 15.46
C THR A 26 11.77 14.17 14.63
N SER A 27 12.85 13.69 15.26
CA SER A 27 14.06 13.27 14.54
C SER A 27 13.77 12.20 13.49
N ASP A 28 12.93 11.21 13.78
CA ASP A 28 12.57 10.18 12.79
C ASP A 28 11.74 10.74 11.62
N ILE A 29 10.97 11.81 11.85
CA ILE A 29 10.23 12.52 10.78
C ILE A 29 11.20 13.33 9.92
N ASP A 30 12.18 14.01 10.54
CA ASP A 30 13.17 14.80 9.82
C ASP A 30 14.10 13.91 8.98
N ASP A 31 14.56 12.79 9.54
CA ASP A 31 15.33 11.77 8.81
C ASP A 31 14.55 11.25 7.60
N PHE A 32 13.25 10.96 7.78
CA PHE A 32 12.38 10.51 6.69
C PHE A 32 12.24 11.56 5.58
N LYS A 33 12.13 12.85 5.93
CA LYS A 33 12.05 13.94 4.94
C LYS A 33 13.32 14.02 4.11
N LYS A 34 14.50 13.96 4.74
CA LYS A 34 15.79 13.98 4.04
C LYS A 34 15.91 12.84 3.03
N VAL A 35 15.59 11.62 3.46
CA VAL A 35 15.61 10.43 2.60
C VAL A 35 14.64 10.58 1.43
N LYS A 36 13.44 11.10 1.69
CA LYS A 36 12.43 11.33 0.65
C LYS A 36 12.88 12.39 -0.38
N GLU A 37 13.44 13.50 0.08
CA GLU A 37 13.95 14.57 -0.79
C GLU A 37 15.10 14.04 -1.66
N TYR A 38 16.05 13.33 -1.07
CA TYR A 38 17.17 12.74 -1.79
C TYR A 38 16.73 11.74 -2.87
N LEU A 39 15.75 10.88 -2.56
CA LEU A 39 15.20 9.91 -3.51
C LEU A 39 14.32 10.56 -4.60
N TYR A 40 13.80 11.75 -4.36
CA TYR A 40 13.10 12.53 -5.38
C TYR A 40 14.07 13.07 -6.43
N ASP A 41 15.22 13.58 -5.97
CA ASP A 41 16.26 14.12 -6.85
C ASP A 41 17.07 13.02 -7.55
N ASN A 42 17.20 11.84 -6.91
CA ASN A 42 17.97 10.70 -7.41
C ASN A 42 17.09 9.44 -7.57
N PRO A 43 16.27 9.37 -8.64
CA PRO A 43 15.40 8.23 -8.89
C PRO A 43 16.22 7.01 -9.32
N GLY A 44 16.63 6.20 -8.34
CA GLY A 44 17.44 5.00 -8.55
C GLY A 44 18.64 4.86 -7.61
N ALA A 45 18.78 5.72 -6.60
CA ALA A 45 19.86 5.60 -5.62
C ALA A 45 19.75 4.33 -4.78
N THR A 46 20.90 3.71 -4.49
CA THR A 46 21.00 2.52 -3.64
C THR A 46 20.72 2.86 -2.17
N ILE A 47 20.38 1.86 -1.34
CA ILE A 47 20.25 2.08 0.11
C ILE A 47 21.56 2.61 0.72
N VAL A 48 22.70 2.15 0.22
CA VAL A 48 24.02 2.56 0.70
C VAL A 48 24.27 4.03 0.37
N GLU A 49 24.07 4.44 -0.88
CA GLU A 49 24.20 5.84 -1.31
C GLU A 49 23.26 6.77 -0.53
N VAL A 50 22.00 6.36 -0.37
CA VAL A 50 21.02 7.12 0.41
C VAL A 50 21.49 7.24 1.87
N SER A 51 22.06 6.18 2.45
CA SER A 51 22.56 6.21 3.83
C SER A 51 23.76 7.14 3.98
N GLU A 52 24.71 7.08 3.06
CA GLU A 52 25.91 7.91 3.04
C GLU A 52 25.57 9.39 2.87
N GLU A 53 24.68 9.73 1.94
CA GLU A 53 24.34 11.12 1.64
C GLU A 53 23.38 11.74 2.65
N THR A 54 22.39 10.98 3.14
CA THR A 54 21.42 11.51 4.11
C THR A 54 21.90 11.42 5.56
N GLY A 55 22.94 10.61 5.82
CA GLY A 55 23.44 10.29 7.15
C GLY A 55 22.45 9.48 8.00
N VAL A 56 21.44 8.87 7.37
CA VAL A 56 20.44 8.06 8.04
C VAL A 56 20.86 6.60 7.99
N ASP A 57 20.78 5.91 9.14
CA ASP A 57 21.13 4.49 9.26
C ASP A 57 20.34 3.60 8.27
N GLU A 58 21.03 2.69 7.59
CA GLU A 58 20.45 1.74 6.64
C GLU A 58 19.25 0.98 7.20
N LYS A 59 19.26 0.63 8.49
CA LYS A 59 18.13 -0.08 9.12
C LYS A 59 16.87 0.77 9.15
N LYS A 60 17.00 2.09 9.29
CA LYS A 60 15.84 3.00 9.20
C LYS A 60 15.33 3.10 7.78
N ILE A 61 16.23 3.17 6.80
CA ILE A 61 15.87 3.23 5.38
C ILE A 61 15.12 1.95 4.97
N LEU A 62 15.64 0.78 5.36
CA LEU A 62 14.98 -0.52 5.19
C LEU A 62 13.60 -0.57 5.85
N ARG A 63 13.45 0.00 7.05
CA ARG A 63 12.14 0.13 7.72
C ARG A 63 11.18 0.98 6.88
N TYR A 64 11.62 2.10 6.33
CA TYR A 64 10.77 2.96 5.50
C TYR A 64 10.32 2.26 4.20
N LEU A 65 11.18 1.45 3.58
CA LEU A 65 10.84 0.61 2.43
C LEU A 65 9.79 -0.47 2.80
N ARG A 66 9.98 -1.13 3.95
CA ARG A 66 9.04 -2.14 4.46
C ARG A 66 7.67 -1.55 4.82
N GLU A 67 7.66 -0.30 5.28
CA GLU A 67 6.43 0.46 5.55
C GLU A 67 5.75 0.98 4.28
N SER A 68 6.29 0.70 3.08
CA SER A 68 5.81 1.23 1.79
C SER A 68 5.71 2.76 1.77
N ARG A 69 6.54 3.45 2.56
CA ARG A 69 6.56 4.93 2.63
C ARG A 69 7.43 5.54 1.54
N ILE A 70 8.30 4.73 0.93
CA ILE A 70 9.25 5.12 -0.11
C ILE A 70 9.44 3.92 -1.05
N GLU A 71 9.77 4.19 -2.31
CA GLU A 71 10.08 3.20 -3.34
C GLU A 71 11.45 3.49 -3.93
N ILE A 72 12.34 2.49 -3.95
CA ILE A 72 13.63 2.56 -4.63
C ILE A 72 13.51 1.71 -5.90
N ARG A 73 13.69 2.35 -7.06
CA ARG A 73 13.59 1.70 -8.38
C ARG A 73 14.90 1.03 -8.77
N GLU A 74 15.40 0.13 -7.94
CA GLU A 74 16.50 -0.74 -8.32
C GLU A 74 15.99 -2.09 -8.81
N ALA A 75 16.53 -2.54 -9.95
CA ALA A 75 16.17 -3.81 -10.57
C ALA A 75 16.61 -5.03 -9.73
N ASP A 76 17.63 -4.86 -8.88
CA ASP A 76 18.26 -5.95 -8.11
C ASP A 76 18.22 -5.70 -6.59
N ASN A 77 17.07 -5.23 -6.08
CA ASN A 77 16.82 -5.13 -4.63
C ASN A 77 16.74 -6.53 -3.98
N LEU A 78 17.89 -7.15 -3.72
CA LEU A 78 18.05 -8.42 -2.98
C LEU A 78 17.86 -8.26 -1.45
N LEU A 79 17.49 -7.06 -0.99
CA LEU A 79 17.50 -6.71 0.43
C LEU A 79 16.15 -6.92 1.13
N LEU A 80 15.08 -7.09 0.36
CA LEU A 80 13.74 -7.32 0.90
C LEU A 80 13.17 -8.58 0.28
N ASP A 81 12.78 -9.52 1.13
CA ASP A 81 12.08 -10.73 0.74
C ASP A 81 10.63 -10.67 1.18
N CYS A 82 9.74 -11.21 0.36
CA CYS A 82 8.35 -11.39 0.72
C CYS A 82 8.22 -12.36 1.90
N GLU A 83 7.61 -11.93 3.01
CA GLU A 83 7.45 -12.76 4.21
C GLU A 83 6.62 -14.04 4.00
N ARG A 84 5.81 -14.10 2.93
CA ARG A 84 4.98 -15.26 2.59
C ARG A 84 5.67 -16.25 1.64
N CYS A 85 6.38 -15.75 0.62
CA CYS A 85 6.91 -16.60 -0.46
C CYS A 85 8.43 -16.51 -0.66
N GLY A 86 9.13 -15.65 0.06
CA GLY A 86 10.58 -15.48 0.01
C GLY A 86 11.11 -14.89 -1.30
N LYS A 87 10.25 -14.32 -2.16
CA LYS A 87 10.69 -13.65 -3.39
C LYS A 87 11.26 -12.26 -3.09
N PRO A 88 12.31 -11.81 -3.80
CA PRO A 88 12.81 -10.46 -3.66
C PRO A 88 11.72 -9.45 -4.09
N ILE A 89 11.55 -8.39 -3.30
CA ILE A 89 10.58 -7.31 -3.51
C ILE A 89 11.29 -5.96 -3.51
N GLN A 90 10.79 -5.02 -4.32
CA GLN A 90 11.36 -3.66 -4.39
C GLN A 90 10.84 -2.76 -3.25
N SER A 91 9.60 -3.00 -2.80
CA SER A 91 8.97 -2.26 -1.71
C SER A 91 7.89 -3.09 -1.00
N GLY A 92 7.58 -2.74 0.25
CA GLY A 92 6.52 -3.39 1.04
C GLY A 92 6.95 -4.64 1.81
N ARG A 93 5.95 -5.38 2.32
CA ARG A 93 6.14 -6.63 3.10
C ARG A 93 5.85 -7.90 2.29
N PHE A 94 4.97 -7.78 1.30
CA PHE A 94 4.50 -8.89 0.49
C PHE A 94 4.63 -8.52 -0.98
N CYS A 95 4.97 -9.49 -1.83
CA CYS A 95 4.94 -9.27 -3.27
C CYS A 95 3.49 -9.15 -3.77
N ASP A 96 3.29 -8.50 -4.92
CA ASP A 96 1.97 -8.26 -5.50
C ASP A 96 1.13 -9.54 -5.67
N ARG A 97 1.80 -10.67 -5.94
CA ARG A 97 1.14 -11.98 -6.03
C ARG A 97 0.55 -12.41 -4.68
N CYS A 98 1.34 -12.32 -3.61
CA CYS A 98 0.88 -12.67 -2.27
C CYS A 98 -0.20 -11.72 -1.78
N VAL A 99 -0.10 -10.42 -2.07
CA VAL A 99 -1.12 -9.42 -1.74
C VAL A 99 -2.44 -9.76 -2.43
N THR A 100 -2.41 -10.02 -3.74
CA THR A 100 -3.62 -10.37 -4.51
C THR A 100 -4.26 -11.68 -4.06
N GLU A 101 -3.46 -12.70 -3.73
CA GLU A 101 -3.96 -13.96 -3.16
C GLU A 101 -4.61 -13.74 -1.78
N MET A 102 -3.98 -12.98 -0.89
CA MET A 102 -4.54 -12.68 0.43
C MET A 102 -5.85 -11.89 0.33
N HIS A 103 -5.93 -10.93 -0.60
CA HIS A 103 -7.20 -10.21 -0.85
C HIS A 103 -8.30 -11.16 -1.34
N LYS A 104 -7.98 -12.12 -2.20
CA LYS A 104 -8.94 -13.16 -2.64
C LYS A 104 -9.39 -14.07 -1.50
N GLU A 105 -8.47 -14.53 -0.67
CA GLU A 105 -8.78 -15.36 0.51
C GLU A 105 -9.66 -14.60 1.51
N PHE A 106 -9.32 -13.34 1.80
CA PHE A 106 -10.11 -12.49 2.69
C PHE A 106 -11.51 -12.23 2.14
N THR A 107 -11.61 -11.86 0.87
CA THR A 107 -12.92 -11.64 0.23
C THR A 107 -13.76 -12.90 0.13
N ALA A 108 -13.15 -14.07 -0.10
CA ALA A 108 -13.84 -15.35 -0.10
C ALA A 108 -14.35 -15.74 1.31
N ALA A 109 -13.60 -15.42 2.36
CA ALA A 109 -13.99 -15.68 3.75
C ALA A 109 -15.10 -14.75 4.26
N VAL A 110 -15.12 -13.50 3.77
CA VAL A 110 -16.11 -12.47 4.18
C VAL A 110 -17.33 -12.44 3.26
N ALA A 111 -17.23 -12.98 2.04
CA ALA A 111 -18.38 -13.07 1.15
C ALA A 111 -19.47 -13.95 1.78
N PRO A 112 -20.71 -13.46 1.92
CA PRO A 112 -21.82 -14.32 2.29
C PRO A 112 -21.93 -15.40 1.21
N SER A 113 -22.06 -16.65 1.63
CA SER A 113 -22.19 -17.81 0.77
C SER A 113 -23.27 -17.54 -0.29
N LYS A 114 -22.88 -17.14 -1.49
CA LYS A 114 -23.79 -17.14 -2.64
C LYS A 114 -23.98 -18.60 -3.00
N SER A 115 -25.06 -19.18 -2.48
CA SER A 115 -25.66 -20.36 -3.09
C SER A 115 -25.75 -20.10 -4.59
N LYS A 116 -25.08 -20.95 -5.37
CA LYS A 116 -25.24 -20.99 -6.81
C LYS A 116 -26.67 -21.43 -7.10
N GLU A 117 -27.58 -20.48 -7.29
CA GLU A 117 -28.82 -20.73 -8.02
C GLU A 117 -28.61 -20.30 -9.46
N GLU A 118 -28.29 -21.28 -10.28
CA GLU A 118 -28.33 -21.22 -11.73
C GLU A 118 -29.78 -21.04 -12.18
N LEU A 119 -30.25 -19.81 -12.36
CA LEU A 119 -31.46 -19.56 -13.14
C LEU A 119 -31.10 -19.56 -14.63
N LYS A 120 -31.06 -20.76 -15.22
CA LYS A 120 -31.21 -20.94 -16.67
C LYS A 120 -32.57 -20.40 -17.08
N VAL A 121 -32.61 -19.17 -17.60
CA VAL A 121 -33.81 -18.69 -18.31
C VAL A 121 -33.81 -19.35 -19.68
N LYS A 122 -34.70 -20.33 -19.84
CA LYS A 122 -35.04 -20.94 -21.13
C LYS A 122 -35.67 -19.86 -22.03
N ASP A 123 -35.15 -19.69 -23.23
CA ASP A 123 -35.75 -18.90 -24.31
C ASP A 123 -37.22 -19.28 -24.55
N PRO A 124 -38.14 -18.30 -24.58
CA PRO A 124 -39.40 -18.46 -25.29
C PRO A 124 -39.61 -17.29 -26.25
N GLY A 125 -39.36 -17.56 -27.54
CA GLY A 125 -40.20 -17.11 -28.65
C GLY A 125 -40.56 -15.63 -28.79
N LYS A 126 -40.03 -15.01 -29.86
CA LYS A 126 -40.65 -13.97 -30.72
C LYS A 126 -41.92 -13.30 -30.16
N ARG A 127 -41.82 -12.00 -29.85
CA ARG A 127 -42.92 -11.05 -30.10
C ARG A 127 -42.35 -9.73 -30.61
N ASP A 128 -42.73 -9.41 -31.84
CA ASP A 128 -42.56 -8.10 -32.48
C ASP A 128 -43.01 -6.96 -31.56
N THR A 129 -42.17 -5.96 -31.35
CA THR A 129 -42.65 -4.62 -30.96
C THR A 129 -41.77 -3.57 -31.63
N LYS A 130 -42.20 -3.22 -32.85
CA LYS A 130 -41.71 -2.14 -33.68
C LYS A 130 -41.89 -0.81 -32.92
N MET A 131 -40.81 -0.22 -32.40
CA MET A 131 -40.86 1.10 -31.75
C MET A 131 -41.08 2.20 -32.81
N TYR A 132 -42.22 2.89 -32.77
CA TYR A 132 -42.47 4.08 -33.59
C TYR A 132 -41.87 5.33 -32.91
N ILE A 133 -40.56 5.56 -33.09
CA ILE A 133 -39.91 6.83 -32.72
C ILE A 133 -39.75 7.73 -33.97
N ALA A 134 -40.71 7.67 -34.90
CA ALA A 134 -40.64 8.43 -36.16
C ALA A 134 -41.76 9.48 -36.36
N ASP A 135 -42.73 9.63 -35.45
CA ASP A 135 -43.86 10.56 -35.65
C ASP A 135 -43.96 11.72 -34.64
N ILE A 136 -43.10 11.79 -33.62
CA ILE A 136 -43.12 12.91 -32.65
C ILE A 136 -42.46 14.19 -33.21
N ARG A 137 -41.62 14.11 -34.25
CA ARG A 137 -40.89 15.28 -34.80
C ARG A 137 -41.64 16.10 -35.86
N LYS A 138 -42.86 15.72 -36.25
CA LYS A 138 -43.68 16.50 -37.23
C LYS A 138 -44.77 17.37 -36.61
N LYS A 139 -44.97 17.34 -35.29
CA LYS A 139 -46.05 18.09 -34.62
C LYS A 139 -45.64 19.45 -34.02
N TYR A 140 -44.37 19.84 -34.14
CA TYR A 140 -43.84 21.12 -33.63
C TYR A 140 -43.05 21.89 -34.70
N LYS A 141 -43.61 21.99 -35.90
CA LYS A 141 -43.18 23.00 -36.88
C LYS A 141 -44.40 23.59 -37.56
#